data_AF-A0A194R060-F1
#
_entry.id   AF-A0A194R060-F1
#
_cell.length_a   1.000
_cell.length_b   1.000
_cell.length_c   1.000
_cell.angle_alpha   90.00
_cell.angle_beta   90.00
_cell.angle_gamma   90.00
#
_symmetry.space_group_name_H-M   'P 1'
#
loop_
_entity.id
_entity.type
_entity.pdbx_description
1 polymer ?
#
loop_
_entity_poly.entity_id
_entity_poly.type
_entity_poly.pdbx_seq_one_letter_code
_entity_poly.pdbx_strand_id
1 'polypeptide(L)'
;MIQHFGLDYNLSDEQLSAIADRVRKDFASKEPEDYTVYDLKALRNILCGFNASDIRKIHPSAYKEASYEIGQLKCKTDVMKAFASLAIHKKAYGPAENWTDSTIKIIGEVKKYLPKNIITGKNLYEQIINTDS
;
A
#
# COMPACT_ATOMS: atom_id res chain seq x y z
N MET A 1 6.02 -14.59 16.25
CA MET A 1 6.25 -13.37 15.44
C MET A 1 7.27 -12.51 16.15
N ILE A 2 8.35 -12.09 15.50
CA ILE A 2 9.37 -11.23 16.11
C ILE A 2 8.78 -9.82 16.23
N GLN A 3 8.46 -9.37 17.44
CA GLN A 3 7.69 -8.12 17.68
C GLN A 3 8.34 -6.87 17.07
N HIS A 4 9.66 -6.90 16.88
CA HIS A 4 10.46 -5.77 16.42
C HIS A 4 10.79 -5.81 14.92
N PHE A 5 10.45 -6.90 14.23
CA PHE A 5 10.73 -7.01 12.80
C PHE A 5 9.92 -6.00 11.99
N GLY A 6 10.55 -5.37 11.00
CA GLY A 6 9.93 -4.38 10.12
C GLY A 6 9.65 -3.00 10.74
N LEU A 7 9.97 -2.77 12.02
CA LEU A 7 9.82 -1.44 12.62
C LEU A 7 10.67 -0.38 11.92
N ASP A 8 10.30 0.88 12.10
CA ASP A 8 11.06 2.01 11.57
C ASP A 8 12.31 2.22 12.44
N TYR A 9 13.48 1.98 11.86
CA TYR A 9 14.77 2.20 12.49
C TYR A 9 15.54 3.36 11.84
N ASN A 10 14.85 4.21 11.05
CA ASN A 10 15.44 5.31 10.30
C ASN A 10 16.61 4.85 9.40
N LEU A 11 16.41 3.71 8.74
CA LEU A 11 17.37 3.14 7.80
C LEU A 11 17.35 3.92 6.48
N SER A 12 18.50 4.01 5.81
CA SER A 12 18.55 4.58 4.47
C SER A 12 17.84 3.69 3.45
N ASP A 13 17.50 4.26 2.30
CA ASP A 13 16.90 3.52 1.21
C ASP A 13 17.78 2.34 0.74
N GLU A 14 19.11 2.52 0.73
CA GLU A 14 20.06 1.47 0.38
C GLU A 14 20.04 0.34 1.42
N GLN A 15 19.97 0.68 2.71
CA GLN A 15 19.88 -0.30 3.79
C GLN A 15 18.56 -1.07 3.74
N LEU A 16 17.44 -0.38 3.52
CA LEU A 16 16.12 -1.00 3.35
C LEU A 16 16.09 -1.92 2.13
N SER A 17 16.66 -1.49 1.00
CA SER A 17 16.76 -2.30 -0.21
C SER A 17 17.58 -3.57 0.03
N ALA A 18 18.73 -3.47 0.69
CA ALA A 18 19.56 -4.62 1.02
C ALA A 18 18.84 -5.62 1.95
N ILE A 19 18.07 -5.12 2.92
CA ILE A 19 17.24 -5.98 3.80
C ILE A 19 16.09 -6.60 3.01
N ALA A 20 15.41 -5.84 2.16
CA ALA A 20 14.33 -6.35 1.31
C ALA A 20 14.82 -7.47 0.38
N ASP A 21 16.01 -7.31 -0.22
CA ASP A 21 16.66 -8.34 -1.03
C ASP A 21 16.93 -9.62 -0.23
N ARG A 22 17.38 -9.48 1.02
CA ARG A 22 17.59 -10.62 1.92
C ARG A 22 16.28 -11.27 2.33
N VAL A 23 15.24 -10.49 2.62
CA VAL A 23 13.89 -11.04 2.86
C VAL A 23 13.43 -11.83 1.65
N ARG A 24 13.50 -11.30 0.43
CA ARG A 24 13.03 -12.05 -0.76
C ARG A 24 13.80 -13.35 -0.98
N LYS A 25 15.10 -13.36 -0.72
CA LYS A 25 15.96 -14.55 -0.91
C LYS A 25 15.81 -15.58 0.20
N ASP A 26 15.73 -15.13 1.44
CA ASP A 26 15.93 -15.96 2.63
C ASP A 26 14.62 -16.20 3.40
N PHE A 27 13.58 -15.37 3.18
CA PHE A 27 12.30 -15.48 3.87
C PHE A 27 11.37 -16.48 3.17
N ALA A 28 11.42 -17.73 3.63
CA ALA A 28 10.49 -18.80 3.28
C ALA A 28 10.31 -19.09 1.78
N SER A 29 11.22 -18.58 0.91
CA SER A 29 11.16 -18.70 -0.55
C SER A 29 9.84 -18.21 -1.16
N LYS A 30 9.14 -17.27 -0.50
CA LYS A 30 7.89 -16.70 -0.98
C LYS A 30 8.15 -15.56 -1.95
N GLU A 31 7.47 -15.58 -3.09
CA GLU A 31 7.38 -14.41 -3.97
C GLU A 31 6.34 -13.41 -3.42
N PRO A 32 6.38 -12.13 -3.82
CA PRO A 32 5.43 -11.12 -3.34
C PRO A 32 3.96 -11.52 -3.53
N GLU A 33 3.64 -12.27 -4.59
CA GLU A 33 2.33 -12.83 -4.87
C GLU A 33 1.82 -13.76 -3.75
N ASP A 34 2.73 -14.43 -3.04
CA ASP A 34 2.45 -15.41 -1.98
C ASP A 34 2.47 -14.80 -0.57
N TYR A 35 2.74 -13.49 -0.46
CA TYR A 35 2.73 -12.81 0.83
C TYR A 35 1.33 -12.76 1.42
N THR A 36 1.20 -13.38 2.59
CA THR A 36 -0.02 -13.35 3.40
C THR A 36 -0.15 -12.03 4.13
N VAL A 37 -1.33 -11.75 4.68
CA VAL A 37 -1.55 -10.62 5.60
C VAL A 37 -0.52 -10.60 6.75
N TYR A 38 -0.15 -11.76 7.30
CA TYR A 38 0.80 -11.84 8.39
C TYR A 38 2.22 -11.47 7.96
N ASP A 39 2.61 -11.85 6.74
CA ASP A 39 3.91 -11.49 6.17
C ASP A 39 3.97 -9.96 5.98
N LEU A 40 2.95 -9.35 5.36
CA LEU A 40 2.90 -7.90 5.11
C LEU A 40 2.91 -7.08 6.42
N LYS A 41 2.13 -7.52 7.42
CA LYS A 41 2.08 -6.87 8.74
C LYS A 41 3.38 -7.01 9.54
N ALA A 42 4.18 -8.02 9.25
CA ALA A 42 5.51 -8.20 9.84
C ALA A 42 6.58 -7.39 9.09
N LEU A 43 6.48 -7.29 7.75
CA LEU A 43 7.48 -6.62 6.92
C LEU A 43 7.48 -5.10 7.09
N ARG A 44 6.31 -4.44 7.18
CA ARG A 44 6.18 -3.01 7.50
C ARG A 44 7.17 -2.13 6.71
N ASN A 45 8.13 -1.44 7.35
CA ASN A 45 9.07 -0.54 6.68
C ASN A 45 10.02 -1.25 5.71
N ILE A 46 10.26 -2.56 5.88
CA ILE A 46 11.02 -3.33 4.90
C ILE A 46 10.34 -3.30 3.53
N LEU A 47 9.01 -3.20 3.48
CA LEU A 47 8.27 -3.05 2.22
C LEU A 47 8.65 -1.77 1.47
N CYS A 48 9.16 -0.73 2.14
CA CYS A 48 9.67 0.46 1.47
C CYS A 48 10.98 0.22 0.69
N GLY A 49 11.69 -0.86 0.99
CA GLY A 49 12.89 -1.30 0.25
C GLY A 49 12.57 -2.09 -1.01
N PHE A 50 11.30 -2.49 -1.23
CA PHE A 50 10.88 -3.20 -2.43
C PHE A 50 10.77 -2.21 -3.59
N ASN A 51 11.02 -2.69 -4.81
CA ASN A 51 10.72 -1.90 -6.00
C ASN A 51 9.20 -1.90 -6.28
N ALA A 52 8.74 -0.92 -7.06
CA ALA A 52 7.33 -0.78 -7.39
C ALA A 52 6.74 -2.00 -8.12
N SER A 53 7.52 -2.73 -8.94
CA SER A 53 7.05 -3.95 -9.60
C SER A 53 6.75 -5.08 -8.60
N ASP A 54 7.58 -5.26 -7.59
CA ASP A 54 7.40 -6.29 -6.57
C ASP A 54 6.21 -5.95 -5.66
N ILE A 55 6.00 -4.67 -5.34
CA ILE A 55 4.78 -4.27 -4.63
C ILE A 55 3.53 -4.58 -5.44
N ARG A 56 3.50 -4.29 -6.76
CA ARG A 56 2.31 -4.56 -7.59
C ARG A 56 1.93 -6.03 -7.71
N LYS A 57 2.88 -6.93 -7.43
CA LYS A 57 2.65 -8.38 -7.42
C LYS A 57 1.91 -8.87 -6.18
N ILE A 58 1.98 -8.12 -5.07
CA ILE A 58 1.29 -8.48 -3.82
C ILE A 58 -0.20 -8.72 -4.09
N HIS A 59 -0.73 -9.84 -3.61
CA HIS A 59 -2.14 -10.14 -3.82
C HIS A 59 -3.03 -9.06 -3.18
N PRO A 60 -3.94 -8.40 -3.93
CA PRO A 60 -4.65 -7.22 -3.43
C PRO A 60 -5.53 -7.47 -2.20
N SER A 61 -6.01 -8.70 -1.99
CA SER A 61 -6.75 -9.06 -0.76
C SER A 61 -5.85 -9.08 0.48
N ALA A 62 -4.61 -9.58 0.36
CA ALA A 62 -3.64 -9.53 1.46
C ALA A 62 -3.24 -8.08 1.77
N TYR A 63 -3.05 -7.25 0.73
CA TYR A 63 -2.88 -5.81 0.89
C TYR A 63 -4.05 -5.17 1.65
N LYS A 64 -5.29 -5.48 1.27
CA LYS A 64 -6.49 -4.93 1.93
C LYS A 64 -6.50 -5.20 3.42
N GLU A 65 -6.17 -6.43 3.83
CA GLU A 65 -6.17 -6.82 5.25
C GLU A 65 -4.98 -6.24 6.05
N ALA A 66 -3.87 -5.92 5.37
CA ALA A 66 -2.68 -5.27 5.95
C ALA A 66 -2.63 -3.74 5.73
N SER A 67 -3.68 -3.17 5.16
CA SER A 67 -3.72 -1.79 4.67
C SER A 67 -3.57 -0.75 5.78
N TYR A 68 -4.02 -1.06 7.00
CA TYR A 68 -3.85 -0.18 8.15
C TYR A 68 -2.39 0.00 8.54
N GLU A 69 -1.61 -1.08 8.53
CA GLU A 69 -0.17 -1.05 8.79
C GLU A 69 0.59 -0.41 7.62
N ILE A 70 0.23 -0.78 6.37
CA ILE A 70 0.85 -0.23 5.16
C ILE A 70 0.55 1.27 5.00
N GLY A 71 -0.66 1.71 5.39
CA GLY A 71 -1.10 3.09 5.33
C GLY A 71 -0.33 4.04 6.25
N GLN A 72 0.50 3.51 7.16
CA GLN A 72 1.37 4.29 8.04
C GLN A 72 2.78 4.50 7.46
N LEU A 73 3.12 3.79 6.37
CA LEU A 73 4.46 3.82 5.79
C LEU A 73 4.73 5.10 5.00
N LYS A 74 5.99 5.54 5.02
CA LYS A 74 6.49 6.70 4.27
C LYS A 74 7.59 6.23 3.32
N CYS A 75 7.18 5.56 2.24
CA CYS A 75 8.11 5.05 1.24
C CYS A 75 8.37 6.06 0.12
N LYS A 76 9.29 5.71 -0.80
CA LYS A 76 9.48 6.42 -2.07
C LYS A 76 8.18 6.53 -2.86
N THR A 77 8.07 7.58 -3.67
CA THR A 77 6.84 7.92 -4.40
C THR A 77 6.37 6.80 -5.33
N ASP A 78 7.27 6.09 -6.00
CA ASP A 78 6.96 4.98 -6.90
C ASP A 78 6.40 3.76 -6.15
N VAL A 79 6.97 3.44 -5.00
CA VAL A 79 6.48 2.41 -4.06
C VAL A 79 5.09 2.77 -3.54
N MET A 80 4.89 4.02 -3.10
CA MET A 80 3.58 4.48 -2.63
C MET A 80 2.50 4.46 -3.74
N LYS A 81 2.87 4.79 -4.99
CA LYS A 81 1.99 4.63 -6.15
C LYS A 81 1.65 3.17 -6.44
N ALA A 82 2.59 2.24 -6.20
CA ALA A 82 2.33 0.81 -6.34
C ALA A 82 1.30 0.34 -5.31
N PHE A 83 1.42 0.74 -4.04
CA PHE A 83 0.39 0.48 -3.03
C PHE A 83 -0.96 1.10 -3.40
N ALA A 84 -0.97 2.33 -3.93
CA ALA A 84 -2.20 2.97 -4.38
C ALA A 84 -2.89 2.17 -5.50
N SER A 85 -2.12 1.57 -6.41
CA SER A 85 -2.67 0.69 -7.45
C SER A 85 -3.30 -0.59 -6.90
N LEU A 86 -2.74 -1.17 -5.83
CA LEU A 86 -3.35 -2.30 -5.14
C LEU A 86 -4.64 -1.90 -4.43
N ALA A 87 -4.68 -0.72 -3.81
CA ALA A 87 -5.85 -0.23 -3.08
C ALA A 87 -7.10 -0.13 -3.97
N ILE A 88 -6.93 0.39 -5.18
CA ILE A 88 -8.04 0.55 -6.15
C ILE A 88 -8.40 -0.74 -6.89
N HIS A 89 -7.65 -1.83 -6.68
CA HIS A 89 -7.95 -3.10 -7.32
C HIS A 89 -9.26 -3.68 -6.77
N LYS A 90 -10.06 -4.33 -7.64
CA LYS A 90 -11.38 -4.89 -7.28
C LYS A 90 -11.37 -5.90 -6.12
N LYS A 91 -10.26 -6.63 -5.96
CA LYS A 91 -10.05 -7.58 -4.84
C LYS A 91 -9.63 -6.92 -3.52
N ALA A 92 -9.36 -5.61 -3.54
CA ALA A 92 -9.09 -4.79 -2.37
C ALA A 92 -10.32 -3.92 -2.04
N TYR A 93 -10.25 -2.62 -2.33
CA TYR A 93 -11.33 -1.66 -2.08
C TYR A 93 -12.09 -1.24 -3.35
N GLY A 94 -11.59 -1.58 -4.55
CA GLY A 94 -12.19 -1.17 -5.81
C GLY A 94 -12.08 0.36 -6.05
N PRO A 95 -12.89 0.92 -6.96
CA PRO A 95 -12.81 2.34 -7.35
C PRO A 95 -12.90 3.29 -6.14
N ALA A 96 -12.01 4.29 -6.09
CA ALA A 96 -11.93 5.19 -4.92
C ALA A 96 -13.13 6.12 -4.75
N GLU A 97 -13.92 6.29 -5.80
CA GLU A 97 -15.21 7.01 -5.77
C GLU A 97 -16.20 6.38 -4.78
N ASN A 98 -16.10 5.06 -4.57
CA ASN A 98 -16.98 4.31 -3.67
C ASN A 98 -16.41 4.15 -2.26
N TRP A 99 -15.28 4.79 -1.94
CA TRP A 99 -14.64 4.65 -0.64
C TRP A 99 -15.34 5.48 0.41
N THR A 100 -15.63 4.83 1.54
CA THR A 100 -16.11 5.47 2.76
C THR A 100 -14.98 6.20 3.48
N ASP A 101 -15.33 7.12 4.39
CA ASP A 101 -14.35 7.79 5.26
C ASP A 101 -13.53 6.80 6.10
N SER A 102 -14.15 5.69 6.52
CA SER A 102 -13.44 4.60 7.21
C SER A 102 -12.38 3.96 6.33
N THR A 103 -12.67 3.74 5.05
CA THR A 103 -11.71 3.22 4.06
C THR A 103 -10.57 4.22 3.85
N ILE A 104 -10.88 5.50 3.68
CA ILE A 104 -9.89 6.57 3.52
C ILE A 104 -8.96 6.68 4.74
N LYS A 105 -9.51 6.47 5.95
CA LYS A 105 -8.73 6.45 7.20
C LYS A 105 -7.78 5.26 7.27
N ILE A 106 -8.26 4.06 6.88
CA ILE A 106 -7.45 2.83 6.87
C ILE A 106 -6.31 2.91 5.84
N ILE A 107 -6.59 3.41 4.64
CA ILE A 107 -5.59 3.53 3.55
C ILE A 107 -4.49 4.54 3.90
N GLY A 108 -4.76 5.50 4.80
CA GLY A 108 -3.73 6.36 5.39
C GLY A 108 -2.97 7.19 4.36
N GLU A 109 -1.65 7.13 4.41
CA GLU A 109 -0.71 7.88 3.54
C GLU A 109 -0.83 7.48 2.06
N VAL A 110 -1.24 6.24 1.76
CA VAL A 110 -1.35 5.73 0.39
C VAL A 110 -2.33 6.56 -0.46
N LYS A 111 -3.37 7.14 0.16
CA LYS A 111 -4.39 7.94 -0.56
C LYS A 111 -3.81 9.15 -1.29
N LYS A 112 -2.67 9.69 -0.82
CA LYS A 112 -1.99 10.84 -1.44
C LYS A 112 -1.40 10.50 -2.82
N TYR A 113 -1.27 9.21 -3.12
CA TYR A 113 -0.63 8.69 -4.33
C TYR A 113 -1.61 8.04 -5.30
N LEU A 114 -2.92 8.22 -5.08
CA LEU A 114 -3.94 7.76 -6.02
C LEU A 114 -3.75 8.40 -7.40
N PRO A 115 -4.05 7.67 -8.49
CA PRO A 115 -4.09 8.24 -9.83
C PRO A 115 -4.99 9.48 -9.88
N LYS A 116 -4.47 10.59 -10.41
CA LYS A 116 -5.14 11.90 -10.41
C LYS A 116 -6.53 11.87 -11.05
N ASN A 117 -6.71 11.03 -12.07
CA ASN A 117 -7.98 10.87 -12.79
C ASN A 117 -9.12 10.36 -11.89
N ILE A 118 -8.81 9.68 -10.78
CA ILE A 118 -9.80 9.17 -9.83
C ILE A 118 -10.22 10.28 -8.83
N ILE A 119 -9.30 11.18 -8.48
CA ILE A 119 -9.58 12.31 -7.55
C ILE A 119 -10.42 13.39 -8.23
N THR A 120 -10.15 13.69 -9.50
CA THR A 120 -10.92 14.68 -10.29
C THR A 120 -12.35 14.23 -10.57
N GLY A 121 -12.59 12.92 -10.73
CA GLY A 121 -13.94 12.38 -10.91
C GLY A 121 -14.84 12.70 -9.72
N LYS A 122 -14.36 12.46 -8.49
CA LYS A 122 -15.11 12.74 -7.25
C LYS A 122 -15.49 14.23 -7.10
N ASN A 123 -14.55 15.14 -7.39
CA ASN A 123 -14.83 16.58 -7.34
C ASN A 123 -15.89 17.00 -8.38
N LEU A 124 -15.90 16.37 -9.57
CA LEU A 124 -16.91 16.64 -10.60
C LEU A 124 -18.29 16.09 -10.19
N TYR A 125 -18.36 14.88 -9.63
CA TYR A 125 -19.63 14.32 -9.12
C TYR A 125 -20.19 15.15 -7.95
N GLU A 126 -19.36 15.55 -6.98
CA GLU A 126 -19.77 16.41 -5.87
C GLU A 126 -20.19 17.81 -6.35
N GLN A 127 -19.55 18.37 -7.38
CA GLN A 127 -19.96 19.64 -7.98
C GLN A 127 -21.33 19.54 -8.67
N ILE A 128 -21.60 18.45 -9.40
CA ILE A 128 -22.87 18.22 -10.11
C ILE A 128 -24.03 18.07 -9.12
N ILE A 129 -23.86 17.31 -8.03
CA ILE A 129 -24.93 17.08 -7.04
C ILE A 129 -25.30 18.36 -6.28
N ASN A 130 -24.34 19.25 -6.03
CA ASN A 130 -24.56 20.52 -5.32
C ASN A 130 -25.09 21.66 -6.22
N THR A 131 -25.23 21.45 -7.53
CA THR A 131 -25.85 22.43 -8.44
C THR A 131 -27.35 22.23 -8.68
N ASP A 132 -27.94 21.15 -8.16
CA ASP A 132 -29.37 20.84 -8.28
C ASP A 132 -30.14 21.04 -6.95
N SER A 133 -29.64 21.90 -6.05
CA SER A 133 -30.29 22.28 -4.77
C SER A 133 -30.67 23.76 -4.71
#